data_AF-B8DKY6-F1
#
_entry.id   AF-B8DKY6-F1
#
_cell.length_a   1.000
_cell.length_b   1.000
_cell.length_c   1.000
_cell.angle_alpha   90.00
_cell.angle_beta   90.00
_cell.angle_gamma   90.00
#
_symmetry.space_group_name_H-M   'P 1'
#
loop_
_entity.id
_entity.type
_entity.pdbx_description
1 polymer ?
#
loop_
_entity_poly.entity_id
_entity_poly.type
_entity_poly.pdbx_seq_one_letter_code
_entity_poly.pdbx_strand_id
1 'polypeptide(L)'
;MSGVVTTIDNQAIPSFTHDGCLPPFVGTPTGLAGRAPYIVSMRDLVSDLNFSARRLEILTGFSALRRKLFLAGAIRGFQWIDGSFTTEKEEPGDIDLVTFYSVYENDQSVFISNLAGRGVDILDKASVKGMFHCDSYYVYMNDDPERIISWTAYWLGVFCHDREKKWKGILQIPLIQSARQARLEYELICRAGEGL
;
A
#
# COMPACT_ATOMS: atom_id res chain seq x y z
N MET A 1 18.24 21.97 -7.62
CA MET A 1 16.80 21.88 -7.97
C MET A 1 16.05 21.61 -6.67
N SER A 2 15.55 22.68 -6.08
CA SER A 2 14.83 22.68 -4.80
C SER A 2 13.37 22.34 -5.07
N GLY A 3 12.92 21.22 -4.53
CA GLY A 3 11.54 20.80 -4.59
C GLY A 3 11.33 19.61 -3.67
N VAL A 4 11.52 19.82 -2.36
CA VAL A 4 10.97 18.87 -1.38
C VAL A 4 9.45 19.03 -1.48
N VAL A 5 8.81 18.11 -2.19
CA VAL A 5 7.34 17.97 -2.19
C VAL A 5 6.92 17.69 -0.75
N THR A 6 6.56 18.74 -0.02
CA THR A 6 6.22 18.69 1.42
C THR A 6 4.71 18.72 1.66
N THR A 7 3.91 18.73 0.60
CA THR A 7 2.46 18.55 0.66
C THR A 7 2.10 17.57 -0.44
N ILE A 8 1.88 16.32 -0.06
CA ILE A 8 1.26 15.34 -0.95
C ILE A 8 -0.22 15.69 -0.94
N ASP A 9 -0.68 16.42 -1.96
CA ASP A 9 -2.11 16.51 -2.22
C ASP A 9 -2.59 15.11 -2.58
N ASN A 10 -3.50 14.55 -1.78
CA ASN A 10 -4.17 13.30 -2.12
C ASN A 10 -4.82 13.46 -3.49
N GLN A 11 -4.55 12.51 -4.39
CA GLN A 11 -5.25 12.43 -5.65
C GLN A 11 -6.39 11.41 -5.50
N ALA A 12 -7.60 11.77 -5.96
CA ALA A 12 -8.71 10.83 -6.03
C ALA A 12 -8.31 9.60 -6.87
N ILE A 13 -8.81 8.42 -6.52
CA ILE A 13 -8.52 7.21 -7.29
C ILE A 13 -9.13 7.37 -8.68
N PRO A 14 -8.34 7.24 -9.77
CA PRO A 14 -8.88 7.33 -11.11
C PRO A 14 -9.93 6.25 -11.37
N SER A 15 -10.92 6.55 -12.21
CA SER A 15 -11.85 5.53 -12.70
C SER A 15 -11.10 4.41 -13.41
N PHE A 16 -11.59 3.19 -13.27
CA PHE A 16 -11.03 2.03 -13.95
C PHE A 16 -11.17 2.17 -15.47
N THR A 17 -10.22 1.56 -16.19
CA THR A 17 -10.28 1.44 -17.66
C THR A 17 -11.35 0.43 -18.06
N HIS A 18 -11.63 0.34 -19.37
CA HIS A 18 -12.49 -0.71 -19.92
C HIS A 18 -12.01 -2.15 -19.65
N ASP A 19 -10.73 -2.35 -19.31
CA ASP A 19 -10.17 -3.64 -18.88
C ASP A 19 -10.37 -3.88 -17.36
N GLY A 20 -11.10 -2.99 -16.67
CA GLY A 20 -11.38 -3.08 -15.23
C GLY A 20 -10.18 -2.82 -14.32
N CYS A 21 -9.08 -2.26 -14.84
CA CYS A 21 -7.86 -1.97 -14.08
C CYS A 21 -7.66 -0.46 -13.92
N LEU A 22 -6.84 -0.03 -12.95
CA LEU A 22 -6.42 1.37 -12.87
C LEU A 22 -5.66 1.76 -14.14
N PRO A 23 -5.90 2.94 -14.73
CA PRO A 23 -5.12 3.40 -15.86
C PRO A 23 -3.67 3.64 -15.43
N PRO A 24 -2.67 3.40 -16.29
CA PRO A 24 -1.28 3.69 -15.95
C PRO A 24 -1.00 5.20 -15.79
N PHE A 25 -1.78 6.03 -16.50
CA PHE A 25 -1.80 7.47 -16.36
C PHE A 25 -3.18 8.05 -16.77
N VAL A 26 -3.49 9.23 -16.26
CA VAL A 26 -4.58 10.11 -16.66
C VAL A 26 -3.97 11.35 -17.33
N GLY A 27 -4.49 11.73 -18.50
CA GLY A 27 -3.94 12.85 -19.27
C GLY A 27 -2.71 12.45 -20.06
N THR A 28 -1.52 12.92 -19.68
CA THR A 28 -0.28 12.68 -20.44
C THR A 28 0.69 11.76 -19.67
N PRO A 29 1.40 10.83 -20.35
CA PRO A 29 2.35 9.92 -19.70
C PRO A 29 3.53 10.61 -18.99
N THR A 30 3.85 11.84 -19.42
CA THR A 30 4.96 12.64 -18.87
C THR A 30 4.54 13.55 -17.71
N GLY A 31 3.23 13.66 -17.42
CA GLY A 31 2.72 14.42 -16.28
C GLY A 31 2.91 13.67 -14.97
N LEU A 32 3.74 14.20 -14.06
CA LEU A 32 4.04 13.55 -12.77
C LEU A 32 2.81 13.34 -11.88
N ALA A 33 1.87 14.29 -11.87
CA ALA A 33 0.63 14.19 -11.10
C ALA A 33 -0.44 13.33 -11.80
N GLY A 34 -0.20 12.86 -13.02
CA GLY A 34 -1.17 12.08 -13.78
C GLY A 34 -0.82 10.60 -13.85
N ARG A 35 0.26 10.13 -13.21
CA ARG A 35 0.78 8.78 -13.46
C ARG A 35 0.83 7.94 -12.19
N ALA A 36 0.72 6.62 -12.36
CA ALA A 36 0.98 5.68 -11.30
C ALA A 36 2.45 5.73 -10.82
N PRO A 37 2.75 5.49 -9.52
CA PRO A 37 1.79 5.20 -8.45
C PRO A 37 0.92 6.42 -8.06
N TYR A 38 -0.40 6.24 -7.99
CA TYR A 38 -1.32 7.30 -7.55
C TYR A 38 -1.29 7.42 -6.03
N ILE A 39 -1.01 8.61 -5.50
CA ILE A 39 -0.88 8.78 -4.05
C ILE A 39 -2.25 9.00 -3.43
N VAL A 40 -2.60 8.10 -2.51
CA VAL A 40 -3.91 7.99 -1.88
C VAL A 40 -3.78 7.91 -0.36
N SER A 41 -4.90 8.08 0.33
CA SER A 41 -5.06 7.83 1.75
C SER A 41 -6.00 6.64 2.02
N MET A 42 -6.04 6.21 3.29
CA MET A 42 -7.03 5.22 3.72
C MET A 42 -8.46 5.69 3.48
N ARG A 43 -8.71 7.01 3.54
CA ARG A 43 -10.03 7.58 3.23
C ARG A 43 -10.44 7.27 1.80
N ASP A 44 -9.52 7.49 0.85
CA ASP A 44 -9.78 7.28 -0.58
C ASP A 44 -9.99 5.78 -0.88
N LEU A 45 -9.21 4.90 -0.24
CA LEU A 45 -9.41 3.45 -0.35
C LEU A 45 -10.78 3.01 0.19
N VAL A 46 -11.21 3.55 1.33
CA VAL A 46 -12.52 3.23 1.88
C VAL A 46 -13.63 3.84 1.02
N SER A 47 -13.54 5.09 0.58
CA SER A 47 -14.62 5.70 -0.20
C SER A 47 -14.81 5.07 -1.57
N ASP A 48 -13.70 4.70 -2.23
CA ASP A 48 -13.75 4.34 -3.66
C ASP A 48 -13.70 2.83 -3.88
N LEU A 49 -13.17 2.05 -2.93
CA LEU A 49 -12.89 0.61 -3.10
C LEU A 49 -13.53 -0.33 -2.06
N ASN A 50 -14.37 0.14 -1.14
CA ASN A 50 -14.99 -0.70 -0.08
C ASN A 50 -16.36 -1.30 -0.44
N PHE A 51 -16.73 -1.34 -1.72
CA PHE A 51 -18.10 -1.61 -2.18
C PHE A 51 -18.59 -3.06 -1.99
N SER A 52 -17.81 -3.92 -1.32
CA SER A 52 -18.23 -5.28 -0.93
C SER A 52 -17.75 -5.63 0.48
N ALA A 53 -18.45 -6.56 1.13
CA ALA A 53 -18.09 -7.04 2.46
C ALA A 53 -16.65 -7.62 2.49
N ARG A 54 -16.24 -8.32 1.43
CA ARG A 54 -14.89 -8.87 1.31
C ARG A 54 -13.82 -7.79 1.19
N ARG A 55 -14.09 -6.72 0.44
CA ARG A 55 -13.17 -5.58 0.35
C ARG A 55 -13.00 -4.90 1.70
N LEU A 56 -14.08 -4.76 2.47
CA LEU A 56 -14.01 -4.23 3.82
C LEU A 56 -13.21 -5.14 4.78
N GLU A 57 -13.39 -6.46 4.68
CA GLU A 57 -12.59 -7.44 5.45
C GLU A 57 -11.09 -7.29 5.13
N ILE A 58 -10.74 -7.20 3.85
CA ILE A 58 -9.37 -6.98 3.40
C ILE A 58 -8.81 -5.65 3.92
N LEU A 59 -9.58 -4.55 3.83
CA LEU A 59 -9.18 -3.24 4.36
C LEU A 59 -8.96 -3.28 5.88
N THR A 60 -9.78 -4.04 6.60
CA THR A 60 -9.62 -4.26 8.05
C THR A 60 -8.29 -4.95 8.35
N GLY A 61 -7.99 -6.03 7.63
CA GLY A 61 -6.70 -6.73 7.73
C GLY A 61 -5.52 -5.82 7.38
N PHE A 62 -5.61 -5.07 6.28
CA PHE A 62 -4.59 -4.13 5.86
C PHE A 62 -4.31 -3.03 6.89
N SER A 63 -5.36 -2.43 7.47
CA SER A 63 -5.23 -1.43 8.53
C SER A 63 -4.56 -2.01 9.78
N ALA A 64 -4.90 -3.25 10.15
CA ALA A 64 -4.26 -3.94 11.27
C ALA A 64 -2.76 -4.18 11.00
N LEU A 65 -2.37 -4.62 9.80
CA LEU A 65 -0.96 -4.77 9.41
C LEU A 65 -0.21 -3.44 9.48
N ARG A 66 -0.78 -2.37 8.90
CA ARG A 66 -0.21 -1.01 8.93
C ARG A 66 0.05 -0.54 10.36
N ARG A 67 -0.91 -0.77 11.26
CA ARG A 67 -0.75 -0.44 12.68
C ARG A 67 0.38 -1.25 13.33
N LYS A 68 0.52 -2.53 13.02
CA LYS A 68 1.63 -3.36 13.55
C LYS A 68 2.99 -2.87 13.04
N LEU A 69 3.11 -2.49 11.77
CA LEU A 69 4.33 -1.90 11.21
C LEU A 69 4.71 -0.60 11.92
N PHE A 70 3.76 0.31 12.11
CA PHE A 70 3.97 1.55 12.86
C PHE A 70 4.45 1.28 14.29
N LEU A 71 3.75 0.40 15.01
CA LEU A 71 4.10 0.05 16.40
C LEU A 71 5.43 -0.70 16.54
N ALA A 72 5.93 -1.32 15.47
CA ALA A 72 7.24 -1.95 15.43
C ALA A 72 8.39 -0.94 15.17
N GLY A 73 8.06 0.30 14.76
CA GLY A 73 9.03 1.38 14.55
C GLY A 73 9.26 1.77 13.09
N ALA A 74 8.38 1.38 12.15
CA ALA A 74 8.40 1.93 10.80
C ALA A 74 7.97 3.39 10.82
N ILE A 75 8.90 4.29 10.51
CA ILE A 75 8.74 5.74 10.76
C ILE A 75 8.63 6.56 9.49
N ARG A 76 9.18 6.06 8.38
CA ARG A 76 9.17 6.73 7.09
C ARG A 76 9.01 5.71 5.99
N GLY A 77 8.35 6.13 4.93
CA GLY A 77 8.11 5.29 3.76
C GLY A 77 6.65 5.26 3.37
N PHE A 78 6.32 4.31 2.52
CA PHE A 78 5.03 4.18 1.87
C PHE A 78 4.80 2.72 1.44
N GLN A 79 3.58 2.42 1.03
CA GLN A 79 3.22 1.10 0.52
C GLN A 79 2.61 1.24 -0.86
N TRP A 80 3.08 0.43 -1.80
CA TRP A 80 2.42 0.23 -3.08
C TRP A 80 1.37 -0.87 -2.93
N ILE A 81 0.17 -0.58 -3.40
CA ILE A 81 -1.00 -1.46 -3.39
C ILE A 81 -1.33 -1.79 -4.84
N ASP A 82 -1.44 -3.07 -5.12
CA ASP A 82 -1.84 -3.60 -6.41
C ASP A 82 -2.72 -4.86 -6.23
N GLY A 83 -2.78 -5.70 -7.26
CA GLY A 83 -3.54 -6.93 -7.26
C GLY A 83 -4.98 -6.75 -7.69
N SER A 84 -5.77 -7.79 -7.48
CA SER A 84 -7.20 -7.75 -7.80
C SER A 84 -7.99 -6.80 -6.90
N PHE A 85 -7.41 -6.32 -5.79
CA PHE A 85 -8.03 -5.32 -4.93
C PHE A 85 -8.17 -3.95 -5.62
N THR A 86 -7.22 -3.61 -6.49
CA THR A 86 -7.21 -2.34 -7.24
C THR A 86 -7.81 -2.49 -8.65
N THR A 87 -8.79 -3.37 -8.79
CA THR A 87 -9.55 -3.58 -10.04
C THR A 87 -11.06 -3.54 -9.75
N GLU A 88 -11.89 -3.65 -10.79
CA GLU A 88 -13.36 -3.78 -10.69
C GLU A 88 -13.83 -5.11 -10.08
N LYS A 89 -12.91 -6.03 -9.77
CA LYS A 89 -13.30 -7.34 -9.22
C LYS A 89 -14.03 -7.15 -7.89
N GLU A 90 -15.28 -7.59 -7.80
CA GLU A 90 -16.11 -7.43 -6.61
C GLU A 90 -15.50 -8.09 -5.37
N GLU A 91 -15.02 -9.32 -5.53
CA GLU A 91 -14.49 -10.17 -4.45
C GLU A 91 -13.00 -10.48 -4.66
N PRO A 92 -12.09 -9.53 -4.35
CA PRO A 92 -10.65 -9.77 -4.40
C PRO A 92 -10.21 -10.76 -3.31
N GLY A 93 -9.11 -11.47 -3.59
CA GLY A 93 -8.57 -12.44 -2.64
C GLY A 93 -7.80 -11.77 -1.51
N ASP A 94 -6.97 -10.78 -1.85
CA ASP A 94 -6.03 -10.08 -0.98
C ASP A 94 -5.60 -8.77 -1.66
N ILE A 95 -4.75 -8.01 -0.97
CA ILE A 95 -3.95 -6.91 -1.53
C ILE A 95 -2.55 -7.45 -1.86
N ASP A 96 -2.06 -7.20 -3.07
CA ASP A 96 -0.64 -7.31 -3.38
C ASP A 96 0.08 -6.05 -2.88
N LEU A 97 1.09 -6.20 -2.02
CA LEU A 97 1.63 -5.10 -1.22
C LEU A 97 3.16 -5.05 -1.22
N VAL A 98 3.75 -3.93 -1.61
CA VAL A 98 5.18 -3.66 -1.38
C VAL A 98 5.32 -2.54 -0.37
N THR A 99 5.94 -2.81 0.76
CA THR A 99 6.20 -1.84 1.82
C THR A 99 7.64 -1.34 1.73
N PHE A 100 7.80 -0.06 1.40
CA PHE A 100 9.07 0.65 1.47
C PHE A 100 9.14 1.34 2.83
N TYR A 101 10.16 1.03 3.64
CA TYR A 101 10.23 1.53 5.02
C TYR A 101 11.66 1.86 5.48
N SER A 102 11.75 2.84 6.37
CA SER A 102 12.92 3.13 7.20
C SER A 102 12.52 3.05 8.68
N VAL A 103 13.49 2.78 9.53
CA VAL A 103 13.33 2.63 10.99
C VAL A 103 14.26 3.59 11.72
N TYR A 104 13.97 3.91 12.98
CA TYR A 104 14.87 4.72 13.81
C TYR A 104 16.24 4.06 13.96
N GLU A 105 17.29 4.88 14.03
CA GLU A 105 18.69 4.44 14.21
C GLU A 105 19.23 3.50 13.13
N ASN A 106 18.46 3.28 12.06
CA ASN A 106 18.76 2.35 10.98
C ASN A 106 18.97 0.90 11.43
N ASP A 107 18.44 0.49 12.60
CA ASP A 107 18.52 -0.88 13.08
C ASP A 107 17.31 -1.71 12.61
N GLN A 108 17.48 -2.34 11.44
CA GLN A 108 16.46 -3.21 10.85
C GLN A 108 16.18 -4.45 11.73
N SER A 109 17.18 -4.95 12.46
CA SER A 109 17.05 -6.18 13.24
C SER A 109 16.11 -5.98 14.43
N VAL A 110 16.20 -4.83 15.10
CA VAL A 110 15.29 -4.42 16.18
C VAL A 110 13.87 -4.28 15.66
N PHE A 111 13.68 -3.66 14.48
CA PHE A 111 12.37 -3.56 13.86
C PHE A 111 11.76 -4.94 13.57
N ILE A 112 12.53 -5.86 12.97
CA ILE A 112 12.07 -7.22 12.66
C ILE A 112 11.71 -7.95 13.96
N SER A 113 12.54 -7.84 14.99
CA SER A 113 12.27 -8.45 16.31
C SER A 113 10.99 -7.90 16.95
N ASN A 114 10.80 -6.57 16.93
CA ASN A 114 9.60 -5.92 17.45
C ASN A 114 8.34 -6.33 16.68
N LEU A 115 8.45 -6.48 15.36
CA LEU A 115 7.34 -6.89 14.50
C LEU A 115 6.96 -8.36 14.74
N ALA A 116 7.96 -9.24 14.88
CA ALA A 116 7.78 -10.64 15.27
C ALA A 116 7.14 -10.78 16.65
N GLY A 117 7.59 -9.99 17.64
CA GLY A 117 6.98 -9.91 18.97
C GLY A 117 5.53 -9.42 18.96
N ARG A 118 5.09 -8.80 17.86
CA ARG A 118 3.69 -8.40 17.60
C ARG A 118 2.92 -9.42 16.76
N GLY A 119 3.49 -10.61 16.54
CA GLY A 119 2.86 -11.68 15.76
C GLY A 119 2.78 -11.37 14.28
N VAL A 120 3.81 -10.73 13.71
CA VAL A 120 4.02 -10.58 12.27
C VAL A 120 5.43 -11.02 11.95
N ASP A 121 5.55 -12.17 11.31
CA ASP A 121 6.82 -12.60 10.73
C ASP A 121 6.83 -12.21 9.24
N ILE A 122 7.71 -11.29 8.87
CA ILE A 122 7.84 -10.81 7.49
C ILE A 122 8.44 -11.85 6.55
N LEU A 123 9.09 -12.89 7.10
CA LEU A 123 9.62 -14.02 6.35
C LEU A 123 8.55 -15.08 6.10
N ASP A 124 7.54 -15.17 6.97
CA ASP A 124 6.36 -16.02 6.79
C ASP A 124 5.23 -15.28 6.06
N LYS A 125 5.40 -15.15 4.75
CA LYS A 125 4.43 -14.52 3.87
C LYS A 125 3.04 -15.16 3.93
N ALA A 126 2.97 -16.48 4.12
CA ALA A 126 1.70 -17.20 4.17
C ALA A 126 0.88 -16.82 5.42
N SER A 127 1.56 -16.71 6.56
CA SER A 127 0.94 -16.22 7.81
C SER A 127 0.44 -14.78 7.68
N VAL A 128 1.26 -13.87 7.14
CA VAL A 128 0.84 -12.47 6.92
C VAL A 128 -0.38 -12.38 6.00
N LYS A 129 -0.37 -13.13 4.89
CA LYS A 129 -1.48 -13.19 3.95
C LYS A 129 -2.75 -13.76 4.60
N GLY A 130 -2.64 -14.81 5.40
CA GLY A 130 -3.77 -15.40 6.11
C GLY A 130 -4.37 -14.48 7.17
N MET A 131 -3.54 -13.76 7.92
CA MET A 131 -3.98 -12.90 9.02
C MET A 131 -4.49 -11.52 8.57
N PHE A 132 -3.91 -10.95 7.51
CA PHE A 132 -4.15 -9.56 7.11
C PHE A 132 -4.67 -9.40 5.69
N HIS A 133 -4.85 -10.51 4.95
CA HIS A 133 -5.21 -10.50 3.53
C HIS A 133 -4.26 -9.63 2.68
N CYS A 134 -2.98 -9.65 3.01
CA CYS A 134 -1.94 -8.89 2.32
C CYS A 134 -0.82 -9.82 1.85
N ASP A 135 -0.66 -9.97 0.54
CA ASP A 135 0.49 -10.60 -0.10
C ASP A 135 1.68 -9.63 -0.04
N SER A 136 2.38 -9.66 1.10
CA SER A 136 3.27 -8.57 1.50
C SER A 136 4.74 -8.82 1.18
N TYR A 137 5.40 -7.80 0.64
CA TYR A 137 6.83 -7.71 0.39
C TYR A 137 7.41 -6.45 1.02
N TYR A 138 8.71 -6.45 1.31
CA TYR A 138 9.34 -5.43 2.14
C TYR A 138 10.66 -4.97 1.52
N VAL A 139 10.82 -3.66 1.35
CA VAL A 139 12.04 -3.00 0.86
C VAL A 139 12.54 -2.05 1.94
N TYR A 140 13.73 -2.33 2.48
CA TYR A 140 14.35 -1.49 3.50
C TYR A 140 15.08 -0.32 2.84
N MET A 141 14.60 0.91 3.09
CA MET A 141 15.07 2.10 2.38
C MET A 141 16.40 2.66 2.91
N ASN A 142 16.95 2.10 3.99
CA ASN A 142 18.29 2.43 4.46
C ASN A 142 19.35 1.42 3.99
N ASP A 143 18.98 0.48 3.11
CA ASP A 143 19.90 -0.43 2.44
C ASP A 143 20.70 0.31 1.33
N ASP A 144 21.58 -0.41 0.65
CA ASP A 144 22.35 0.10 -0.48
C ASP A 144 21.45 0.75 -1.55
N PRO A 145 21.74 2.00 -2.00
CA PRO A 145 20.91 2.69 -2.98
C PRO A 145 20.74 1.94 -4.32
N GLU A 146 21.78 1.26 -4.82
CA GLU A 146 21.67 0.51 -6.08
C GLU A 146 20.72 -0.68 -5.92
N ARG A 147 20.75 -1.32 -4.75
CA ARG A 147 19.79 -2.38 -4.39
C ARG A 147 18.36 -1.84 -4.29
N ILE A 148 18.15 -0.68 -3.68
CA ILE A 148 16.82 -0.04 -3.59
C ILE A 148 16.29 0.28 -4.98
N ILE A 149 17.12 0.86 -5.85
CA ILE A 149 16.76 1.17 -7.24
C ILE A 149 16.38 -0.11 -8.00
N SER A 150 17.19 -1.18 -7.84
CA SER A 150 16.95 -2.46 -8.50
C SER A 150 15.64 -3.10 -8.06
N TRP A 151 15.35 -3.11 -6.75
CA TRP A 151 14.07 -3.61 -6.23
C TRP A 151 12.89 -2.76 -6.69
N THR A 152 13.04 -1.44 -6.71
CA THR A 152 12.01 -0.52 -7.19
C THR A 152 11.67 -0.80 -8.67
N ALA A 153 12.71 -0.98 -9.51
CA ALA A 153 12.54 -1.32 -10.92
C ALA A 153 11.88 -2.69 -11.11
N TYR A 154 12.29 -3.70 -10.32
CA TYR A 154 11.68 -5.02 -10.32
C TYR A 154 10.18 -4.94 -9.99
N TRP A 155 9.81 -4.27 -8.89
CA TRP A 155 8.42 -4.17 -8.48
C TRP A 155 7.57 -3.37 -9.45
N LEU A 156 8.09 -2.30 -10.06
CA LEU A 156 7.38 -1.62 -11.15
C LEU A 156 7.15 -2.55 -12.35
N GLY A 157 8.11 -3.40 -12.68
CA GLY A 157 7.95 -4.41 -13.74
C GLY A 157 6.85 -5.41 -13.44
N VAL A 158 6.66 -5.79 -12.18
CA VAL A 158 5.65 -6.78 -11.74
C VAL A 158 4.28 -6.15 -11.51
N PHE A 159 4.19 -5.10 -10.69
CA PHE A 159 2.93 -4.53 -10.20
C PHE A 159 2.24 -3.64 -11.25
N CYS A 160 2.99 -2.99 -12.14
CA CYS A 160 2.37 -2.14 -13.17
C CYS A 160 1.86 -2.94 -14.38
N HIS A 161 1.79 -4.26 -14.33
CA HIS A 161 1.28 -5.07 -15.44
C HIS A 161 0.19 -6.03 -15.00
N ASP A 162 -0.84 -6.19 -15.83
CA ASP A 162 -1.82 -7.25 -15.64
C ASP A 162 -1.31 -8.62 -16.13
N ARG A 163 -2.16 -9.64 -16.06
CA ARG A 163 -1.82 -11.01 -16.49
C ARG A 163 -1.53 -11.13 -17.98
N GLU A 164 -2.05 -10.22 -18.79
CA GLU A 164 -1.83 -10.12 -20.23
C GLU A 164 -0.63 -9.22 -20.58
N LYS A 165 0.11 -8.74 -19.57
CA LYS A 165 1.23 -7.82 -19.68
C LYS A 165 0.83 -6.43 -20.20
N LYS A 166 -0.45 -6.06 -20.08
CA LYS A 166 -0.90 -4.69 -20.36
C LYS A 166 -0.50 -3.79 -19.20
N TRP A 167 -0.09 -2.56 -19.52
CA TRP A 167 0.30 -1.58 -18.52
C TRP A 167 -0.92 -1.11 -17.73
N LYS A 168 -0.83 -1.19 -16.40
CA LYS A 168 -1.85 -0.72 -15.46
C LYS A 168 -1.24 0.16 -14.38
N GLY A 169 -2.10 0.95 -13.75
CA GLY A 169 -1.75 1.79 -12.62
C GLY A 169 -1.74 1.01 -11.30
N ILE A 170 -1.08 1.60 -10.30
CA ILE A 170 -0.99 1.11 -8.93
C ILE A 170 -1.22 2.27 -7.97
N LEU A 171 -1.55 1.97 -6.72
CA LEU A 171 -1.77 2.99 -5.69
C LEU A 171 -0.57 3.05 -4.74
N GLN A 172 -0.31 4.22 -4.16
CA GLN A 172 0.67 4.41 -3.11
C GLN A 172 0.02 5.07 -1.90
N ILE A 173 0.19 4.48 -0.73
CA ILE A 173 -0.28 5.04 0.54
C ILE A 173 0.92 5.30 1.48
N PRO A 174 1.06 6.50 2.07
CA PRO A 174 2.09 6.75 3.08
C PRO A 174 1.96 5.82 4.29
N LEU A 175 3.08 5.48 4.93
CA LEU A 175 3.04 4.78 6.22
C LEU A 175 2.41 5.66 7.30
N ILE A 176 1.78 5.03 8.28
CA ILE A 176 1.24 5.71 9.47
C ILE A 176 2.37 6.47 10.17
N GLN A 177 2.12 7.75 10.45
CA GLN A 177 3.08 8.65 11.09
C GLN A 177 2.74 8.95 12.57
N SER A 178 1.55 8.56 13.04
CA SER A 178 1.14 8.80 14.42
C SER A 178 0.09 7.80 14.92
N ALA A 179 0.03 7.62 16.24
CA ALA A 179 -1.03 6.83 16.88
C ALA A 179 -2.43 7.39 16.60
N ARG A 180 -2.55 8.72 16.46
CA ARG A 180 -3.81 9.38 16.07
C ARG A 180 -4.23 8.96 14.67
N GLN A 181 -3.31 8.96 13.70
CA GLN A 181 -3.60 8.51 12.34
C GLN A 181 -4.03 7.04 12.34
N ALA A 182 -3.31 6.15 13.03
CA ALA A 182 -3.66 4.74 13.15
C ALA A 182 -5.10 4.53 13.66
N ARG A 183 -5.47 5.30 14.69
CA ARG A 183 -6.82 5.26 15.26
C ARG A 183 -7.88 5.75 14.26
N LEU A 184 -7.61 6.85 13.56
CA LEU A 184 -8.54 7.40 12.57
C LEU A 184 -8.74 6.46 11.36
N GLU A 185 -7.69 5.79 10.91
CA GLU A 185 -7.78 4.76 9.85
C GLU A 185 -8.70 3.61 10.28
N TYR A 186 -8.58 3.15 11.54
CA TYR A 186 -9.44 2.09 12.07
C TYR A 186 -10.91 2.53 12.24
N GLU A 187 -11.15 3.71 12.81
CA GLU A 187 -12.50 4.26 13.00
C GLU A 187 -13.22 4.47 11.66
N LEU A 188 -12.50 4.89 10.62
CA LEU A 188 -13.01 5.04 9.26
C LEU A 188 -13.55 3.71 8.71
N ILE A 189 -12.79 2.62 8.88
CA ILE A 189 -13.18 1.27 8.43
C ILE A 189 -14.39 0.76 9.22
N CYS A 190 -14.42 0.95 10.55
CA CYS A 190 -15.57 0.55 11.37
C CYS A 190 -16.86 1.23 10.90
N ARG A 191 -16.82 2.54 10.66
CA ARG A 191 -18.00 3.29 10.16
C ARG A 191 -18.46 2.83 8.79
N ALA A 192 -17.52 2.50 7.91
CA ALA A 192 -17.86 1.94 6.59
C ALA A 192 -18.60 0.60 6.69
N GLY A 193 -18.25 -0.23 7.69
CA GLY A 193 -18.94 -1.49 7.94
C GLY A 193 -20.36 -1.38 8.50
N GLU A 194 -20.75 -0.22 9.03
CA GLU A 194 -22.14 0.02 9.48
C GLU A 194 -23.10 0.28 8.31
N GLY A 195 -22.57 0.59 7.12
CA GLY A 195 -23.36 0.97 5.93
C GLY A 195 -23.48 -0.10 4.84
N LEU A 196 -22.85 -1.27 5.02
CA LEU A 196 -22.95 -2.45 4.15
C LEU A 196 -23.92 -3.47 4.74
#